data_AF-A0A7S2JUS4-F1
#
_entry.id   AF-A0A7S2JUS4-F1
#
_cell.length_a   1.000
_cell.length_b   1.000
_cell.length_c   1.000
_cell.angle_alpha   90.00
_cell.angle_beta   90.00
_cell.angle_gamma   90.00
#
_symmetry.space_group_name_H-M   'P 1'
#
loop_
_entity.id
_entity.type
_entity.pdbx_description
1 polymer ?
#
loop_
_entity_poly.entity_id
_entity_poly.type
_entity_poly.pdbx_seq_one_letter_code
_entity_poly.pdbx_strand_id
1 'polypeptide(L)'
;MDLYHVFDSFVKPMTALPKCSLAELMADAPRPCEQFVSHWSGTPLENMMAALEWHAEARCLPDTTVYWMWPFAWGPTPPSAEDVDDFRTWPNYKALYSCSGVVMVLDDAATFMRRTWCAFEAWAA
;
A
#
# COMPACT_ATOMS: atom_id res chain seq x y z
N MET A 1 8.66 12.27 8.16
CA MET A 1 9.08 11.18 7.25
C MET A 1 7.83 10.61 6.61
N ASP A 2 7.74 10.60 5.28
CA ASP A 2 6.60 10.09 4.52
C ASP A 2 6.95 8.77 3.81
N LEU A 3 6.00 8.19 3.09
CA LEU A 3 6.22 6.91 2.41
C LEU A 3 7.14 7.02 1.18
N TYR A 4 7.28 8.21 0.58
CA TYR A 4 8.31 8.44 -0.44
C TYR A 4 9.71 8.27 0.17
N HIS A 5 9.95 8.94 1.30
CA HIS A 5 11.22 8.84 2.00
C HIS A 5 11.51 7.41 2.49
N VAL A 6 10.51 6.72 3.03
CA VAL A 6 10.65 5.32 3.48
C VAL A 6 11.00 4.40 2.31
N PHE A 7 10.29 4.55 1.18
CA PHE A 7 10.52 3.71 0.02
C PHE A 7 11.93 3.90 -0.55
N ASP A 8 12.32 5.15 -0.82
CA ASP A 8 13.61 5.44 -1.46
C ASP A 8 14.81 5.19 -0.53
N SER A 9 14.67 5.48 0.76
CA SER A 9 15.80 5.40 1.71
C SER A 9 15.99 4.01 2.33
N PHE A 10 14.93 3.20 2.39
CA PHE A 10 14.98 1.90 3.08
C PHE A 10 14.50 0.75 2.18
N VAL A 11 13.28 0.83 1.66
CA VAL A 11 12.69 -0.31 0.94
C VAL A 11 13.50 -0.64 -0.31
N LYS A 12 13.76 0.35 -1.15
CA LYS A 12 14.46 0.16 -2.43
C LYS A 12 15.90 -0.37 -2.24
N PRO A 13 16.74 0.16 -1.32
CA PRO A 13 18.04 -0.44 -1.02
C PRO A 13 17.96 -1.89 -0.52
N MET A 14 17.02 -2.20 0.38
CA MET A 14 16.87 -3.56 0.95
C MET A 14 16.40 -4.58 -0.08
N THR A 15 15.60 -4.14 -1.06
CA THR A 15 15.00 -5.00 -2.10
C THR A 15 15.85 -5.12 -3.36
N ALA A 16 16.85 -4.26 -3.55
CA ALA A 16 17.66 -4.21 -4.77
C ALA A 16 18.48 -5.49 -5.04
N LEU A 17 19.14 -6.02 -4.01
CA LEU A 17 19.96 -7.25 -4.12
C LEU A 17 19.12 -8.53 -4.25
N PRO A 18 18.14 -8.79 -3.36
CA PRO A 18 17.32 -9.99 -3.47
C PRO A 18 16.33 -9.94 -4.64
N LYS A 19 16.09 -8.75 -5.22
CA LYS A 19 15.17 -8.52 -6.36
C LYS A 19 13.74 -8.98 -6.08
N CYS A 20 13.28 -8.82 -4.85
CA CYS A 20 11.92 -9.11 -4.40
C CYS A 20 11.34 -7.88 -3.68
N SER A 21 10.06 -7.90 -3.35
CA SER A 21 9.42 -6.89 -2.50
C SER A 21 9.85 -7.01 -1.03
N LEU A 22 9.66 -5.95 -0.25
CA LEU A 22 9.91 -6.03 1.20
C LEU A 22 8.98 -7.04 1.87
N ALA A 23 7.73 -7.13 1.41
CA ALA A 23 6.76 -8.11 1.89
C ALA A 23 7.24 -9.54 1.69
N GLU A 24 7.84 -9.86 0.54
CA GLU A 24 8.45 -11.18 0.29
C GLU A 24 9.70 -11.42 1.13
N LEU A 25 10.50 -10.39 1.38
CA LEU A 25 11.71 -10.49 2.21
C LEU A 25 11.39 -10.76 3.69
N MET A 26 10.27 -10.23 4.18
CA MET A 26 9.88 -10.31 5.60
C MET A 26 8.93 -11.47 5.92
N ALA A 27 8.32 -12.09 4.92
CA ALA A 27 7.34 -13.16 5.14
C ALA A 27 7.99 -14.55 5.08
N ASP A 28 7.68 -15.41 6.05
CA ASP A 28 8.10 -16.83 6.03
C ASP A 28 7.38 -17.64 4.93
N ALA A 29 6.19 -17.19 4.53
CA ALA A 29 5.35 -17.81 3.51
C ALA A 29 4.41 -16.77 2.88
N PRO A 30 3.88 -17.03 1.67
CA PRO A 30 2.87 -16.17 1.06
C PRO A 30 1.66 -16.00 1.99
N ARG A 31 1.26 -14.75 2.23
CA ARG A 31 0.07 -14.42 3.03
C ARG A 31 -0.97 -13.71 2.15
N PRO A 32 -2.24 -14.12 2.17
CA PRO A 32 -3.28 -13.47 1.39
C PRO A 32 -3.48 -12.03 1.89
N CYS A 33 -3.84 -11.12 0.98
CA CYS A 33 -4.24 -9.79 1.40
C CYS A 33 -5.59 -9.84 2.12
N GLU A 34 -5.68 -9.21 3.28
CA GLU A 34 -6.96 -9.03 3.98
C GLU A 34 -7.46 -7.60 3.81
N GLN A 35 -6.61 -6.60 4.05
CA GLN A 35 -6.96 -5.18 3.98
C GLN A 35 -6.08 -4.46 2.95
N PHE A 36 -6.68 -3.97 1.86
CA PHE A 36 -6.00 -3.10 0.90
C PHE A 36 -5.88 -1.69 1.48
N VAL A 37 -4.67 -1.14 1.56
CA VAL A 37 -4.44 0.23 2.04
C VAL A 37 -4.34 1.18 0.86
N SER A 38 -5.40 1.98 0.66
CA SER A 38 -5.40 3.08 -0.28
C SER A 38 -5.01 4.36 0.46
N HIS A 39 -3.93 5.01 0.02
CA HIS A 39 -3.39 6.17 0.70
C HIS A 39 -2.67 7.16 -0.23
N TRP A 40 -2.47 8.38 0.24
CA TRP A 40 -1.52 9.32 -0.36
C TRP A 40 -0.13 9.13 0.24
N SER A 41 0.90 8.93 -0.58
CA SER A 41 2.28 8.66 -0.11
C SER A 41 2.97 9.83 0.59
N GLY A 42 2.46 11.05 0.45
CA GLY A 42 2.94 12.21 1.20
C GLY A 42 2.39 12.29 2.64
N THR A 43 1.50 11.38 3.03
CA THR A 43 1.02 11.28 4.42
C THR A 43 2.19 10.92 5.34
N PRO A 44 2.37 11.60 6.49
CA PRO A 44 3.37 11.22 7.47
C PRO A 44 3.21 9.76 7.90
N LEU A 45 4.31 9.01 7.97
CA LEU A 45 4.28 7.58 8.31
C LEU A 45 3.61 7.33 9.67
N GLU A 46 3.89 8.17 10.66
CA GLU A 46 3.28 8.09 11.99
C GLU A 46 1.75 8.16 11.94
N ASN A 47 1.20 9.08 11.13
CA ASN A 47 -0.25 9.21 10.94
C ASN A 47 -0.82 8.01 10.17
N MET A 48 -0.07 7.49 9.19
CA MET A 48 -0.46 6.27 8.47
C MET A 48 -0.59 5.09 9.42
N MET A 49 0.43 4.84 10.25
CA MET A 49 0.43 3.73 11.19
C MET A 49 -0.66 3.89 12.24
N ALA A 50 -0.81 5.08 12.83
CA ALA A 50 -1.87 5.36 13.79
C ALA A 50 -3.28 5.14 13.21
N ALA A 51 -3.50 5.51 11.94
CA ALA A 51 -4.78 5.27 11.26
C ALA A 51 -5.06 3.78 11.03
N LEU A 52 -4.03 2.98 10.68
CA LEU A 52 -4.16 1.54 10.49
C LEU A 52 -4.37 0.80 11.81
N GLU A 53 -3.66 1.20 12.88
CA GLU A 53 -3.86 0.69 14.24
C GLU A 53 -5.29 0.96 14.71
N TRP A 54 -5.74 2.21 14.59
CA TRP A 54 -7.11 2.59 14.94
C TRP A 54 -8.16 1.81 14.14
N HIS A 55 -7.94 1.60 12.84
CA HIS A 55 -8.81 0.77 12.01
C HIS A 55 -8.86 -0.68 12.52
N ALA A 56 -7.70 -1.27 12.83
CA ALA A 56 -7.63 -2.64 13.36
C ALA A 56 -8.42 -2.78 14.67
N GLU A 57 -8.23 -1.84 15.59
CA GLU A 57 -8.93 -1.78 16.87
C GLU A 57 -10.45 -1.63 16.69
N ALA A 58 -10.87 -0.65 15.88
CA ALA A 58 -12.29 -0.36 15.64
C ALA A 58 -13.04 -1.54 14.99
N ARG A 59 -12.31 -2.39 14.25
CA ARG A 59 -12.84 -3.57 13.58
C ARG A 59 -12.60 -4.87 14.37
N CYS A 60 -11.96 -4.79 15.54
CA CYS A 60 -11.55 -5.93 16.34
C CYS A 60 -10.78 -6.99 15.52
N LEU A 61 -9.88 -6.54 14.64
CA LEU A 61 -9.10 -7.43 13.78
C LEU A 61 -7.98 -8.12 14.60
N PRO A 62 -7.64 -9.38 14.29
CA PRO A 62 -6.49 -10.04 14.89
C PRO A 62 -5.17 -9.31 14.61
N ASP A 63 -4.22 -9.38 15.54
CA ASP A 63 -2.85 -8.86 15.35
C ASP A 63 -2.13 -9.48 14.13
N THR A 64 -2.60 -10.64 13.68
CA THR A 64 -2.07 -11.34 12.51
C THR A 64 -2.62 -10.83 11.18
N THR A 65 -3.58 -9.90 11.18
CA THR A 65 -4.23 -9.39 9.97
C THR A 65 -3.23 -8.72 9.04
N VAL A 66 -3.34 -9.07 7.76
CA VAL A 66 -2.42 -8.61 6.71
C VAL A 66 -2.97 -7.37 6.01
N TYR A 67 -2.24 -6.27 6.14
CA TYR A 67 -2.43 -5.04 5.37
C TYR A 67 -1.53 -5.06 4.14
N TRP A 68 -2.11 -4.86 2.96
CA TRP A 68 -1.38 -4.71 1.72
C TRP A 68 -1.20 -3.24 1.39
N MET A 69 0.05 -2.82 1.22
CA MET A 69 0.39 -1.43 0.89
C MET A 69 1.47 -1.45 -0.19
N TRP A 70 1.26 -0.67 -1.26
CA TRP A 70 2.12 -0.69 -2.44
C TRP A 70 3.63 -0.49 -2.17
N PRO A 71 4.11 0.41 -1.27
CA PRO A 71 5.54 0.62 -1.09
C PRO A 71 6.25 -0.63 -0.57
N PHE A 72 5.55 -1.53 0.13
CA PHE A 72 6.14 -2.75 0.68
C PHE A 72 5.88 -3.98 -0.20
N ALA A 73 4.85 -3.94 -1.04
CA ALA A 73 4.47 -5.02 -1.93
C ALA A 73 5.14 -4.96 -3.32
N TRP A 74 5.75 -3.82 -3.67
CA TRP A 74 6.50 -3.66 -4.90
C TRP A 74 7.97 -4.07 -4.75
N GLY A 75 8.55 -4.54 -5.85
CA GLY A 75 9.99 -4.73 -5.97
C GLY A 75 10.75 -3.40 -6.12
N PRO A 76 12.09 -3.43 -6.25
CA PRO A 76 12.94 -2.24 -6.26
C PRO A 76 12.74 -1.32 -7.47
N THR A 77 12.17 -1.84 -8.55
CA THR A 77 11.90 -1.12 -9.81
C THR A 77 10.41 -1.21 -10.13
N PRO A 78 9.58 -0.35 -9.53
CA PRO A 78 8.17 -0.35 -9.85
C PRO A 78 7.90 0.19 -11.26
N PRO A 79 6.82 -0.26 -11.92
CA PRO A 79 6.44 0.24 -13.24
C PRO A 79 6.10 1.73 -13.20
N SER A 80 6.55 2.47 -14.20
CA SER A 80 6.09 3.84 -14.45
C SER A 80 4.64 3.84 -14.94
N ALA A 81 3.90 4.92 -14.69
CA ALA A 81 2.59 5.12 -15.30
C ALA A 81 2.64 5.13 -16.84
N GLU A 82 3.80 5.43 -17.42
CA GLU A 82 4.06 5.40 -18.87
C GLU A 82 4.29 3.99 -19.42
N ASP A 83 4.59 3.01 -18.56
CA ASP A 83 4.98 1.66 -18.97
C ASP A 83 3.78 0.73 -19.22
N VAL A 84 2.54 1.22 -19.07
CA VAL A 84 1.38 0.34 -19.02
C VAL A 84 0.18 0.80 -19.85
N ASP A 85 -0.22 -0.07 -20.77
CA ASP A 85 -1.38 0.10 -21.66
C ASP A 85 -2.74 -0.15 -20.96
N ASP A 86 -2.79 -1.06 -19.97
CA ASP A 86 -4.00 -1.40 -19.21
C ASP A 86 -3.75 -1.43 -17.70
N PHE A 87 -4.28 -0.44 -16.99
CA PHE A 87 -4.18 -0.30 -15.53
C PHE A 87 -4.73 -1.51 -14.76
N ARG A 88 -5.64 -2.31 -15.36
CA ARG A 88 -6.17 -3.52 -14.70
C ARG A 88 -5.12 -4.61 -14.52
N THR A 89 -4.01 -4.52 -15.25
CA THR A 89 -2.89 -5.45 -15.13
C THR A 89 -1.97 -5.10 -13.94
N TRP A 90 -2.11 -3.92 -13.36
CA TRP A 90 -1.26 -3.44 -12.27
C TRP A 90 -1.41 -4.29 -11.00
N PRO A 91 -0.31 -4.50 -10.25
CA PRO A 91 -0.36 -5.17 -8.96
C PRO A 91 -1.38 -4.54 -8.00
N ASN A 92 -1.47 -3.21 -7.97
CA ASN A 92 -2.38 -2.48 -7.08
C ASN A 92 -3.85 -2.77 -7.43
N TYR A 93 -4.20 -2.74 -8.71
CA TYR A 93 -5.56 -3.08 -9.17
C TYR A 93 -5.90 -4.52 -8.82
N LYS A 94 -4.98 -5.47 -9.08
CA LYS A 94 -5.18 -6.87 -8.73
C LYS A 94 -5.33 -7.08 -7.22
N ALA A 95 -4.51 -6.39 -6.42
CA ALA A 95 -4.58 -6.45 -4.97
C ALA A 95 -5.92 -5.90 -4.46
N LEU A 96 -6.40 -4.76 -4.98
CA LEU A 96 -7.68 -4.16 -4.61
C LEU A 96 -8.84 -5.17 -4.67
N TYR A 97 -8.90 -5.99 -5.73
CA TYR A 97 -9.94 -7.02 -5.88
C TYR A 97 -9.63 -8.36 -5.20
N SER A 98 -8.41 -8.55 -4.70
CA SER A 98 -7.99 -9.78 -4.00
C SER A 98 -8.11 -9.67 -2.49
N CYS A 99 -8.15 -8.45 -1.95
CA CYS A 99 -8.30 -8.19 -0.53
C CYS A 99 -9.77 -8.31 -0.08
N SER A 100 -9.99 -8.60 1.20
CA SER A 100 -11.34 -8.71 1.78
C SER A 100 -11.97 -7.36 2.13
N GLY A 101 -11.16 -6.32 2.28
CA GLY A 101 -11.59 -4.96 2.59
C GLY A 101 -10.62 -3.92 2.06
N VAL A 102 -11.09 -2.68 2.02
CA VAL A 102 -10.32 -1.50 1.59
C VAL A 102 -10.32 -0.47 2.71
N VAL A 103 -9.13 -0.02 3.08
CA VAL A 103 -8.89 1.02 4.07
C VAL A 103 -8.41 2.26 3.34
N MET A 104 -9.26 3.28 3.29
CA MET A 104 -8.90 4.59 2.74
C MET A 104 -8.40 5.48 3.87
N VAL A 105 -7.13 5.89 3.79
CA VAL A 105 -6.52 6.79 4.78
C VAL A 105 -6.64 8.23 4.29
N LEU A 106 -7.42 9.02 5.03
CA LEU A 106 -7.72 10.41 4.73
C LEU A 106 -6.95 11.33 5.69
N ASP A 107 -6.34 12.38 5.16
CA ASP A 107 -5.83 13.52 5.93
C ASP A 107 -6.95 14.55 6.18
N ASP A 108 -6.64 15.55 7.01
CA ASP A 108 -7.55 16.64 7.39
C ASP A 108 -8.05 17.46 6.18
N ALA A 109 -7.22 17.60 5.14
CA ALA A 109 -7.55 18.29 3.91
C ALA A 109 -8.24 17.42 2.85
N ALA A 110 -8.41 16.11 3.12
CA ALA A 110 -8.82 15.09 2.15
C ALA A 110 -8.00 15.17 0.84
N THR A 111 -6.70 15.44 0.94
CA THR A 111 -5.73 15.44 -0.16
C THR A 111 -5.78 14.13 -0.93
N PHE A 112 -6.01 13.00 -0.24
CA PHE A 112 -6.29 11.70 -0.85
C PHE A 112 -7.31 11.81 -2.01
N MET A 113 -8.45 12.47 -1.78
CA MET A 113 -9.52 12.60 -2.78
C MET A 113 -9.16 13.51 -3.97
N ARG A 114 -8.05 14.24 -3.87
CA ARG A 114 -7.55 15.14 -4.93
C ARG A 114 -6.49 14.48 -5.82
N ARG A 115 -6.11 13.23 -5.53
CA ARG A 115 -5.09 12.49 -6.28
C ARG A 115 -5.77 11.49 -7.21
N THR A 116 -5.47 11.56 -8.49
CA THR A 116 -6.12 10.74 -9.53
C THR A 116 -6.13 9.25 -9.21
N TRP A 117 -4.99 8.71 -8.78
CA TRP A 117 -4.87 7.29 -8.45
C TRP A 117 -5.70 6.90 -7.22
N CYS A 118 -5.65 7.70 -6.17
CA CYS A 118 -6.44 7.50 -4.96
C CYS A 118 -7.95 7.58 -5.23
N ALA A 119 -8.38 8.56 -6.03
CA ALA A 119 -9.78 8.68 -6.44
C ALA A 119 -10.24 7.47 -7.28
N PHE A 120 -9.35 6.92 -8.12
CA PHE A 120 -9.62 5.70 -8.87
C PHE A 120 -9.77 4.49 -7.95
N GLU A 121 -8.87 4.28 -6.99
CA GLU A 121 -8.97 3.19 -6.01
C GLU A 121 -10.25 3.30 -5.17
N ALA A 122 -10.63 4.52 -4.76
CA ALA A 122 -11.87 4.78 -4.03
C ALA A 122 -13.14 4.53 -4.86
N TRP A 123 -13.10 4.73 -6.17
CA TRP A 123 -14.23 4.43 -7.07
C TRP A 123 -14.31 2.93 -7.40
N ALA A 124 -13.16 2.26 -7.48
CA ALA A 124 -13.07 0.85 -7.85
C ALA A 124 -13.35 -0.12 -6.69
N ALA A 125 -13.19 0.34 -5.46
CA ALA A 125 -13.54 -0.35 -4.21
C ALA A 125 -15.06 -0.46 -4.00
#